data_AF-A0A2W1KMI7-F1
#
_entry.id   AF-A0A2W1KMI7-F1
#
_cell.length_a   1.000
_cell.length_b   1.000
_cell.length_c   1.000
_cell.angle_alpha   90.00
_cell.angle_beta   90.00
_cell.angle_gamma   90.00
#
_symmetry.space_group_name_H-M   'P 1'
#
loop_
_entity.id
_entity.type
_entity.pdbx_description
1 polymer ?
#
loop_
_entity_poly.entity_id
_entity_poly.type
_entity_poly.pdbx_seq_one_letter_code
_entity_poly.pdbx_strand_id
1 'polypeptide(L)'
;MRSIKHANKKQVMQLHPPISVSSIIAMHETHHKDKERILRCLRNGPRTCKEVADALKLSCLRTNHLIVDLAKQGLVHAHHCTINASGSPINVWALPSSETPPLLAGTA
;
A
#
# COMPACT_ATOMS: atom_id res chain seq x y z
N MET A 1 -60.44 36.36 0.54
CA MET A 1 -59.25 36.15 -0.32
C MET A 1 -57.99 36.46 0.48
N ARG A 2 -57.24 35.46 0.95
CA ARG A 2 -55.88 35.65 1.49
C ARG A 2 -54.95 34.62 0.88
N SER A 3 -53.95 35.15 0.20
CA SER A 3 -53.05 34.47 -0.71
C SER A 3 -51.98 33.70 0.05
N ILE A 4 -51.68 32.51 -0.48
CA ILE A 4 -50.75 31.51 0.01
C ILE A 4 -49.32 32.01 -0.26
N LYS A 5 -48.42 31.93 0.73
CA LYS A 5 -46.98 31.96 0.48
C LYS A 5 -46.37 30.65 0.98
N HIS A 6 -46.23 29.71 0.05
CA HIS A 6 -45.43 28.50 0.23
C HIS A 6 -43.96 28.90 0.40
N ALA A 7 -43.37 28.63 1.56
CA ALA A 7 -41.94 28.70 1.77
C ALA A 7 -41.29 27.44 1.15
N ASN A 8 -40.70 27.60 -0.03
CA ASN A 8 -39.94 26.58 -0.72
C ASN A 8 -38.59 26.37 0.01
N LYS A 9 -38.52 25.37 0.89
CA LYS A 9 -37.24 24.86 1.43
C LYS A 9 -36.52 24.14 0.29
N LYS A 10 -35.68 24.86 -0.46
CA LYS A 10 -34.70 24.22 -1.34
C LYS A 10 -33.68 23.50 -0.48
N GLN A 11 -33.85 22.19 -0.38
CA GLN A 11 -32.88 21.25 0.15
C GLN A 11 -31.66 21.29 -0.77
N VAL A 12 -30.63 22.01 -0.35
CA VAL A 12 -29.34 22.04 -1.05
C VAL A 12 -28.77 20.63 -0.98
N MET A 13 -28.70 19.97 -2.13
CA MET A 13 -27.94 18.74 -2.32
C MET A 13 -26.49 19.07 -1.94
N GLN A 14 -26.04 18.61 -0.78
CA GLN A 14 -24.64 18.66 -0.39
C GLN A 14 -23.89 17.71 -1.32
N LEU A 15 -23.45 18.23 -2.47
CA LEU A 15 -22.40 17.61 -3.26
C LEU A 15 -21.21 17.40 -2.33
N HIS A 16 -20.61 16.21 -2.37
CA HIS A 16 -19.44 15.86 -1.58
C HIS A 16 -18.42 17.02 -1.61
N PRO A 17 -17.80 17.38 -0.47
CA PRO A 17 -16.79 18.44 -0.47
C PRO A 17 -15.73 18.11 -1.53
N PRO A 18 -15.32 19.09 -2.36
CA PRO A 18 -14.23 18.87 -3.30
C PRO A 18 -13.03 18.35 -2.51
N ILE A 19 -12.38 17.30 -3.02
CA ILE A 19 -11.19 16.73 -2.38
C ILE A 19 -10.18 17.87 -2.20
N SER A 20 -10.03 18.33 -0.96
CA SER A 20 -9.15 19.45 -0.65
C SER A 20 -7.71 19.07 -0.99
N VAL A 21 -6.96 20.00 -1.58
CA VAL A 21 -5.54 19.81 -1.88
C VAL A 21 -4.76 19.38 -0.63
N SER A 22 -5.12 19.92 0.54
CA SER A 22 -4.55 19.54 1.83
C SER A 22 -4.80 18.06 2.17
N SER A 23 -5.99 17.54 1.84
CA SER A 23 -6.31 16.11 2.01
C SER A 23 -5.50 15.23 1.06
N ILE A 24 -5.27 15.67 -0.18
CA ILE A 24 -4.44 14.94 -1.16
C ILE A 24 -2.99 14.87 -0.67
N ILE A 25 -2.43 15.98 -0.20
CA ILE A 25 -1.07 16.05 0.34
C ILE A 25 -0.92 15.11 1.55
N ALA A 26 -1.86 15.17 2.50
CA ALA A 26 -1.84 14.31 3.69
C ALA A 26 -1.94 12.81 3.32
N MET A 27 -2.76 12.45 2.33
CA MET A 27 -2.84 11.07 1.83
C MET A 27 -1.52 10.62 1.19
N HIS A 28 -0.87 11.50 0.40
CA HIS A 28 0.41 11.17 -0.23
C HIS A 28 1.55 11.03 0.79
N GLU A 29 1.58 11.88 1.81
CA GLU A 29 2.56 11.77 2.90
C GLU A 29 2.42 10.47 3.71
N THR A 30 1.18 10.11 4.06
CA THR A 30 0.94 8.84 4.77
C THR A 30 1.34 7.64 3.91
N HIS A 31 1.10 7.71 2.60
CA HIS A 31 1.53 6.69 1.65
C HIS A 31 3.05 6.53 1.61
N HIS A 32 3.81 7.63 1.55
CA HIS A 32 5.27 7.60 1.59
C HIS A 32 5.80 7.03 2.91
N LYS A 33 5.28 7.52 4.04
CA LYS A 33 5.67 7.04 5.38
C LYS A 33 5.41 5.54 5.55
N ASP A 34 4.31 5.03 5.03
CA ASP A 34 4.02 3.59 5.10
C ASP A 34 4.98 2.76 4.24
N LYS A 35 5.37 3.25 3.05
CA LYS A 35 6.39 2.58 2.21
C LYS A 35 7.73 2.46 2.94
N GLU A 36 8.20 3.53 3.57
CA GLU A 36 9.44 3.51 4.36
C GLU A 36 9.37 2.55 5.54
N ARG A 37 8.22 2.48 6.21
CA ARG A 37 7.98 1.53 7.32
C ARG A 37 8.03 0.09 6.84
N ILE A 38 7.49 -0.21 5.66
CA ILE A 38 7.57 -1.55 5.04
C ILE A 38 9.02 -1.91 4.74
N LEU A 39 9.78 -1.02 4.09
CA LEU A 39 11.19 -1.28 3.78
C LEU A 39 12.00 -1.55 5.06
N ARG A 40 11.76 -0.78 6.12
CA ARG A 40 12.38 -1.00 7.43
C ARG A 40 12.00 -2.34 8.05
N CYS A 41 10.74 -2.76 7.92
CA CYS A 41 10.28 -4.06 8.40
C CYS A 41 11.03 -5.21 7.71
N LEU A 42 11.24 -5.10 6.39
CA LEU A 42 11.93 -6.09 5.57
C LEU A 42 13.46 -6.11 5.77
N ARG A 43 14.06 -5.07 6.36
CA ARG A 43 15.48 -5.12 6.79
C ARG A 43 15.74 -6.19 7.85
N ASN A 44 14.71 -6.58 8.61
CA ASN A 44 14.82 -7.64 9.62
C ASN A 44 14.63 -9.04 9.02
N GLY A 45 14.56 -9.17 7.69
CA GLY A 45 14.42 -10.43 6.98
C GLY A 45 13.15 -10.53 6.13
N PRO A 46 13.07 -11.55 5.26
CA PRO A 46 11.93 -11.76 4.38
C PRO A 46 10.63 -12.01 5.14
N ARG A 47 9.51 -11.43 4.69
CA ARG A 47 8.20 -11.53 5.35
C ARG A 47 7.06 -11.61 4.34
N THR A 48 6.00 -12.28 4.71
CA THR A 48 4.73 -12.27 3.99
C THR A 48 4.02 -10.92 4.14
N CYS A 49 3.11 -10.63 3.22
CA CYS A 49 2.25 -9.43 3.30
C CYS A 49 1.49 -9.35 4.63
N LYS A 50 1.02 -10.50 5.14
CA LYS A 50 0.30 -10.58 6.42
C LYS A 50 1.20 -10.20 7.60
N GLU A 51 2.40 -10.77 7.68
CA GLU A 51 3.34 -10.46 8.77
C GLU A 51 3.76 -8.99 8.77
N VAL A 52 3.92 -8.38 7.59
CA VAL A 52 4.19 -6.94 7.48
C VAL A 52 2.99 -6.11 7.92
N ALA A 53 1.77 -6.49 7.51
CA ALA A 53 0.54 -5.82 7.89
C ALA A 53 0.35 -5.83 9.42
N ASP A 54 0.55 -7.00 10.04
CA ASP A 54 0.46 -7.20 11.48
C ASP A 54 1.52 -6.36 12.23
N ALA A 55 2.77 -6.39 11.77
CA ALA A 55 3.86 -5.62 12.37
C ALA A 55 3.65 -4.10 12.31
N LEU A 56 3.03 -3.60 11.23
CA LEU A 56 2.81 -2.17 11.00
C LEU A 56 1.42 -1.69 11.43
N LYS A 57 0.53 -2.58 11.88
CA LYS A 57 -0.88 -2.31 12.18
C LYS A 57 -1.60 -1.66 11.00
N LEU A 58 -1.34 -2.17 9.79
CA LEU A 58 -1.99 -1.75 8.55
C LEU A 58 -2.95 -2.85 8.08
N SER A 59 -3.92 -2.51 7.23
CA SER A 59 -4.73 -3.55 6.59
C SER A 59 -3.88 -4.37 5.60
N CYS A 60 -4.18 -5.66 5.45
CA CYS A 60 -3.51 -6.51 4.46
C CYS A 60 -3.65 -5.95 3.05
N LEU A 61 -4.82 -5.39 2.70
CA LEU A 61 -5.05 -4.79 1.38
C LEU A 61 -4.13 -3.59 1.12
N ARG A 62 -4.05 -2.65 2.08
CA ARG A 62 -3.17 -1.48 1.96
C ARG A 62 -1.70 -1.92 1.87
N THR A 63 -1.31 -2.86 2.72
CA THR A 63 0.05 -3.41 2.74
C THR A 63 0.40 -4.08 1.41
N ASN A 64 -0.51 -4.87 0.84
CA ASN A 64 -0.31 -5.52 -0.45
C ASN A 64 -0.11 -4.50 -1.57
N HIS A 65 -0.94 -3.47 -1.65
CA HIS A 65 -0.78 -2.40 -2.65
C HIS A 65 0.57 -1.69 -2.52
N LEU A 66 0.97 -1.35 -1.29
CA LEU A 66 2.25 -0.70 -1.02
C LEU A 66 3.44 -1.59 -1.40
N ILE A 67 3.40 -2.89 -1.09
CA ILE A 67 4.45 -3.84 -1.45
C ILE A 67 4.54 -4.02 -2.96
N VAL A 68 3.41 -4.15 -3.66
CA VAL A 68 3.37 -4.24 -5.13
C VAL A 68 3.94 -2.98 -5.77
N ASP A 69 3.61 -1.80 -5.23
CA ASP A 69 4.20 -0.53 -5.66
C ASP A 69 5.72 -0.50 -5.47
N LEU A 70 6.22 -0.94 -4.31
CA LEU A 70 7.65 -1.04 -4.04
C LEU A 70 8.34 -2.03 -4.99
N ALA A 71 7.66 -3.14 -5.32
CA ALA A 71 8.18 -4.14 -6.24
C ALA A 71 8.30 -3.59 -7.66
N LYS A 72 7.31 -2.82 -8.12
CA LYS A 72 7.38 -2.09 -9.41
C LYS A 72 8.54 -1.09 -9.47
N GLN A 73 8.93 -0.54 -8.32
CA GLN A 73 10.08 0.36 -8.19
C GLN A 73 11.41 -0.40 -8.03
N GLY A 74 11.41 -1.73 -7.99
CA GLY A 74 12.60 -2.55 -7.77
C GLY A 74 13.15 -2.49 -6.34
N LEU A 75 12.39 -1.95 -5.38
CA LEU A 75 12.84 -1.77 -3.99
C LEU A 75 12.59 -3.01 -3.12
N VAL A 76 11.76 -3.93 -3.58
CA VAL A 76 11.51 -5.26 -2.98
C VAL A 76 11.31 -6.28 -4.10
N HIS A 77 11.51 -7.55 -3.80
CA HIS A 77 11.17 -8.64 -4.72
C HIS A 77 10.48 -9.79 -3.97
N ALA A 78 9.74 -10.61 -4.71
CA ALA A 78 9.27 -11.89 -4.18
C ALA A 78 10.48 -12.81 -4.06
N HIS A 79 10.84 -13.18 -2.83
CA HIS A 79 12.00 -14.02 -2.53
C HIS A 79 11.69 -15.49 -2.78
N HIS A 80 10.53 -15.96 -2.30
CA HIS A 80 9.95 -17.26 -2.61
C HIS A 80 8.45 -17.23 -2.33
N CYS A 81 7.75 -18.33 -2.64
CA CYS A 81 6.35 -18.53 -2.29
C CYS A 81 6.23 -19.58 -1.18
N THR A 82 5.32 -19.36 -0.24
CA THR A 82 4.94 -20.34 0.80
C THR A 82 3.44 -20.61 0.73
N ILE A 83 2.95 -21.57 1.51
CA ILE A 83 1.53 -21.92 1.59
C ILE A 83 0.93 -21.33 2.87
N ASN A 84 -0.20 -20.64 2.74
CA ASN A 84 -0.92 -20.10 3.89
C ASN A 84 -1.77 -21.18 4.59
N ALA A 85 -2.44 -20.82 5.69
CA ALA A 85 -3.31 -21.74 6.43
C ALA A 85 -4.50 -22.28 5.62
N SER A 86 -4.91 -21.63 4.53
CA SER A 86 -5.97 -22.10 3.64
C SER A 86 -5.45 -22.93 2.47
N GLY A 87 -4.16 -23.27 2.43
CA GLY A 87 -3.55 -24.04 1.33
C GLY A 87 -3.22 -23.21 0.10
N SER A 88 -3.35 -21.88 0.14
CA SER A 88 -3.09 -21.00 -1.00
C SER A 88 -1.64 -20.49 -1.02
N PRO A 89 -1.00 -20.38 -2.20
CA PRO A 89 0.33 -19.82 -2.31
C PRO A 89 0.33 -18.33 -1.98
N ILE A 90 1.32 -17.89 -1.22
CA ILE A 90 1.56 -16.49 -0.85
C ILE A 90 3.03 -16.13 -1.00
N ASN A 91 3.29 -14.91 -1.45
CA ASN A 91 4.65 -14.42 -1.63
C ASN A 91 5.28 -14.03 -0.29
N VAL A 92 6.54 -14.42 -0.11
CA VAL A 92 7.44 -13.89 0.90
C VAL A 92 8.30 -12.82 0.23
N TRP A 93 8.26 -11.60 0.75
CA TRP A 93 8.91 -10.44 0.17
C TRP A 93 10.22 -10.14 0.89
N ALA A 94 11.24 -9.72 0.16
CA ALA A 94 12.53 -9.32 0.69
C ALA A 94 13.04 -8.04 0.01
N LEU A 95 14.05 -7.42 0.63
CA LEU A 95 14.84 -6.38 -0.02
C LEU A 95 15.79 -7.03 -1.04
N PRO A 96 16.10 -6.36 -2.17
CA PRO A 96 17.16 -6.80 -3.06
C PRO A 96 18.46 -6.96 -2.28
N SER A 97 19.14 -8.09 -2.42
CA SER A 97 20.49 -8.22 -1.84
C SER A 97 21.40 -7.18 -2.51
N SER A 98 22.20 -6.46 -1.73
CA SER A 98 23.25 -5.60 -2.30
C SER A 98 24.38 -6.42 -2.91
N GLU A 99 24.37 -7.75 -2.75
CA GLU A 99 25.33 -8.65 -3.36
C GLU A 99 24.91 -8.91 -4.82
N THR A 100 25.44 -8.08 -5.71
CA THR A 100 25.76 -8.54 -7.05
C THR A 100 27.11 -9.25 -6.98
N PRO A 101 27.21 -10.56 -7.23
CA PRO A 101 28.34 -11.09 -7.96
C PRO A 101 27.95 -11.14 -9.44
N PRO A 102 28.56 -10.32 -10.32
CA PRO A 102 28.50 -10.58 -11.74
C PRO A 102 29.56 -11.63 -12.04
N LEU A 103 29.28 -12.91 -11.80
CA LEU A 103 30.22 -13.98 -12.14
C LEU A 103 29.51 -15.19 -12.73
N LEU A 104 29.01 -15.00 -13.95
CA LEU A 104 29.14 -16.02 -15.00
C LEU A 104 29.60 -15.33 -16.28
N ALA A 105 30.77 -14.70 -16.21
CA ALA A 105 31.63 -14.55 -17.37
C ALA A 105 32.55 -15.78 -17.41
N GLY A 106 32.34 -16.63 -18.41
CA GLY A 106 33.33 -17.60 -18.87
C GLY A 106 33.47 -18.88 -18.04
N THR A 107 32.94 -19.97 -18.57
CA THR A 107 33.68 -21.23 -18.58
C THR A 107 33.61 -21.83 -19.98
N ALA A 108 34.81 -22.06 -20.50
CA ALA A 108 35.27 -22.72 -21.72
C ALA A 108 34.27 -23.63 -22.46
#